data_AF-A0A815XHV1-F1
#
_entry.id   AF-A0A815XHV1-F1
#
_cell.length_a   1.000
_cell.length_b   1.000
_cell.length_c   1.000
_cell.angle_alpha   90.00
_cell.angle_beta   90.00
_cell.angle_gamma   90.00
#
_symmetry.space_group_name_H-M   'P 1'
#
loop_
_entity.id
_entity.type
_entity.pdbx_description
1 polymer ?
#
loop_
_entity_poly.entity_id
_entity_poly.type
_entity_poly.pdbx_seq_one_letter_code
_entity_poly.pdbx_strand_id
1 'polypeptide(L)'
;RITNRRRRGDEHSRKKQDVHLEEHLWQRDFHAITQFFEQTNASIWRCVPTRLYSSRNEAYDLINEFFQLDNDNNKGERRTFLIYWCGHGLHNSGNWGFSYGGEITCQDIINAWRSRPIADNYDDISSLTIIADTCYSGGWIDELKQQNIPRLAYQAASRANEPAYVVDDGNIPRSLLM
;
A
#
# COMPACT_ATOMS: atom_id res chain seq x y z
N ARG A 1 41.34 14.65 25.26
CA ARG A 1 40.69 13.98 24.09
C ARG A 1 39.77 12.88 24.62
N ILE A 2 38.50 13.20 24.89
CA ILE A 2 37.48 12.22 25.32
C ILE A 2 36.77 11.79 24.03
N THR A 3 36.94 10.54 23.63
CA THR A 3 36.46 10.03 22.34
C THR A 3 35.02 9.53 22.42
N ASN A 4 34.26 9.91 21.39
CA ASN A 4 32.87 9.58 21.06
C ASN A 4 32.54 8.06 21.11
N ARG A 5 32.42 7.46 22.29
CA ARG A 5 31.90 6.07 22.43
C ARG A 5 30.44 5.97 22.87
N ARG A 6 29.81 7.05 23.36
CA ARG A 6 28.41 7.02 23.83
C ARG A 6 27.33 7.19 22.74
N ARG A 7 27.65 7.69 21.54
CA ARG A 7 26.63 7.97 20.51
C ARG A 7 26.04 6.74 19.78
N ARG A 8 26.77 5.62 19.70
CA ARG A 8 26.29 4.45 18.91
C ARG A 8 25.19 3.63 19.58
N GLY A 9 25.13 3.60 20.92
CA GLY A 9 24.09 2.87 21.65
C GLY A 9 22.73 3.56 21.58
N ASP A 10 22.72 4.90 21.65
CA ASP A 10 21.51 5.72 21.60
C ASP A 10 20.90 5.77 20.20
N GLU A 11 21.73 5.84 19.14
CA GLU A 11 21.24 5.79 17.75
C GLU A 11 20.59 4.46 17.38
N HIS A 12 21.15 3.34 17.85
CA HIS A 12 20.58 2.03 17.57
C HIS A 12 19.28 1.78 18.35
N SER A 13 19.18 2.31 19.58
CA SER A 13 17.97 2.23 20.41
C SER A 13 16.85 3.11 19.87
N ARG A 14 17.17 4.33 19.39
CA ARG A 14 16.20 5.21 18.71
C ARG A 14 15.65 4.58 17.44
N LYS A 15 16.51 4.07 16.56
CA LYS A 15 16.07 3.40 15.33
C LYS A 15 15.14 2.21 15.59
N LYS A 16 15.33 1.45 16.67
CA LYS A 16 14.43 0.35 17.05
C LYS A 16 13.08 0.85 17.57
N GLN A 17 13.07 1.94 18.33
CA GLN A 17 11.83 2.57 18.81
C GLN A 17 11.04 3.18 17.65
N ASP A 18 11.72 3.83 16.70
CA ASP A 18 11.09 4.42 15.52
C ASP A 18 10.41 3.35 14.65
N VAL A 19 11.08 2.22 14.41
CA VAL A 19 10.51 1.09 13.64
C VAL A 19 9.28 0.51 14.32
N HIS A 20 9.30 0.27 15.63
CA HIS A 20 8.11 -0.26 16.32
C HIS A 20 6.94 0.73 16.34
N LEU A 21 7.21 2.03 16.41
CA LEU A 21 6.18 3.06 16.33
C LEU A 21 5.51 3.08 14.94
N GLU A 22 6.31 3.01 13.87
CA GLU A 22 5.81 2.92 12.49
C GLU A 22 4.94 1.67 12.30
N GLU A 23 5.38 0.51 12.80
CA GLU A 23 4.60 -0.74 12.75
C GLU A 23 3.22 -0.59 13.42
N HIS A 24 3.16 0.03 14.60
CA HIS A 24 1.91 0.23 15.31
C HIS A 24 0.96 1.22 14.62
N LEU A 25 1.51 2.28 14.03
CA LEU A 25 0.71 3.26 13.29
C LEU A 25 0.11 2.64 12.03
N TRP A 26 0.90 1.86 11.28
CA TRP A 26 0.38 1.12 10.11
C TRP A 26 -0.69 0.11 10.51
N GLN A 27 -0.52 -0.60 11.63
CA GLN A 27 -1.54 -1.52 12.15
C GLN A 27 -2.84 -0.80 12.51
N ARG A 28 -2.76 0.38 13.12
CA ARG A 28 -3.94 1.19 13.47
C ARG A 28 -4.72 1.59 12.22
N ASP A 29 -4.04 2.15 11.23
CA ASP A 29 -4.68 2.65 10.01
C ASP A 29 -5.23 1.48 9.18
N PHE A 30 -4.50 0.37 9.11
CA PHE A 30 -4.97 -0.88 8.51
C PHE A 30 -6.21 -1.46 9.23
N HIS A 31 -6.26 -1.40 10.56
CA HIS A 31 -7.42 -1.85 11.33
C HIS A 31 -8.64 -0.98 11.04
N ALA A 32 -8.47 0.34 11.07
CA ALA A 32 -9.54 1.30 10.80
C ALA A 32 -10.13 1.11 9.39
N ILE A 33 -9.28 0.95 8.37
CA ILE A 33 -9.75 0.77 7.00
C ILE A 33 -10.44 -0.58 6.80
N THR A 34 -9.94 -1.64 7.45
CA THR A 34 -10.59 -2.96 7.42
C THR A 34 -11.97 -2.89 8.05
N GLN A 35 -12.11 -2.29 9.24
CA GLN A 35 -13.41 -2.12 9.90
C GLN A 35 -14.38 -1.32 9.04
N PHE A 36 -13.92 -0.26 8.39
CA PHE A 36 -14.74 0.53 7.47
C PHE A 36 -15.28 -0.32 6.31
N PHE A 37 -14.44 -1.13 5.67
CA PHE A 37 -14.90 -1.98 4.56
C PHE A 37 -15.77 -3.15 5.01
N GLU A 38 -15.58 -3.68 6.22
CA GLU A 38 -16.46 -4.71 6.79
C GLU A 38 -17.87 -4.16 7.02
N GLN A 39 -17.97 -2.91 7.50
CA GLN A 39 -19.24 -2.24 7.73
C GLN A 39 -20.01 -1.92 6.44
N THR A 40 -19.31 -1.79 5.31
CA THR A 40 -19.95 -1.52 4.00
C THR A 40 -20.35 -2.78 3.24
N ASN A 41 -20.28 -3.95 3.88
CA ASN A 41 -20.58 -5.26 3.30
C ASN A 41 -19.73 -5.57 2.04
N ALA A 42 -18.53 -5.00 1.97
CA ALA A 42 -17.57 -5.32 0.92
C ALA A 42 -16.95 -6.69 1.21
N SER A 43 -16.84 -7.54 0.18
CA SER A 43 -16.02 -8.74 0.26
C SER A 43 -14.55 -8.34 0.32
N ILE A 44 -13.97 -8.31 1.52
CA ILE A 44 -12.57 -7.95 1.71
C ILE A 44 -11.70 -9.16 1.36
N TRP A 45 -10.94 -9.03 0.28
CA TRP A 45 -9.76 -9.88 0.07
C TRP A 45 -8.55 -9.23 0.72
N ARG A 46 -8.10 -9.83 1.81
CA ARG A 46 -7.00 -9.31 2.62
C ARG A 46 -5.67 -9.72 1.98
N CYS A 47 -5.07 -8.80 1.23
CA CYS A 47 -3.66 -8.88 0.83
C CYS A 47 -2.79 -8.36 1.99
N VAL A 48 -2.82 -9.07 3.13
CA VAL A 48 -2.02 -8.69 4.30
C VAL A 48 -0.78 -9.56 4.27
N PRO A 49 0.41 -9.01 3.95
CA PRO A 49 1.62 -9.79 4.15
C PRO A 49 1.66 -10.23 5.62
N THR A 50 1.92 -11.52 5.84
CA THR A 50 1.90 -12.13 7.18
C THR A 50 2.91 -11.51 8.16
N ARG A 51 3.81 -10.66 7.64
CA ARG A 51 4.77 -9.86 8.37
C ARG A 51 4.82 -8.46 7.76
N LEU A 52 5.06 -7.46 8.59
CA LEU A 52 5.35 -6.06 8.18
C LEU A 52 6.55 -5.94 7.22
N TYR A 53 7.31 -7.03 7.07
CA TYR A 53 8.44 -7.13 6.18
C TYR A 53 8.17 -8.15 5.06
N SER A 54 7.38 -7.75 4.06
CA SER A 54 7.28 -8.51 2.81
C SER A 54 8.41 -8.13 1.85
N SER A 55 8.81 -9.08 1.00
CA SER A 55 9.64 -8.74 -0.16
C SER A 55 8.79 -8.15 -1.28
N ARG A 56 9.41 -7.43 -2.22
CA ARG A 56 8.75 -7.01 -3.47
C ARG A 56 8.05 -8.19 -4.15
N ASN A 57 8.71 -9.35 -4.24
CA ASN A 57 8.18 -10.49 -4.99
C ASN A 57 6.91 -11.04 -4.33
N GLU A 58 6.94 -11.22 -3.01
CA GLU A 58 5.76 -11.65 -2.25
C GLU A 58 4.59 -10.66 -2.43
N ALA A 59 4.85 -9.36 -2.34
CA ALA A 59 3.82 -8.36 -2.57
C ALA A 59 3.27 -8.40 -4.00
N TYR A 60 4.14 -8.54 -5.00
CA TYR A 60 3.74 -8.64 -6.41
C TYR A 60 2.92 -9.90 -6.69
N ASP A 61 3.32 -11.05 -6.13
CA ASP A 61 2.60 -12.32 -6.27
C ASP A 61 1.18 -12.20 -5.69
N LEU A 62 1.05 -11.61 -4.49
CA LEU A 62 -0.25 -11.40 -3.87
C LEU A 62 -1.13 -10.41 -4.65
N ILE A 63 -0.55 -9.36 -5.25
CA ILE A 63 -1.28 -8.43 -6.13
C ILE A 63 -1.80 -9.17 -7.37
N ASN A 64 -0.99 -10.03 -7.97
CA ASN A 64 -1.42 -10.84 -9.10
C ASN A 64 -2.55 -11.79 -8.69
N GLU A 65 -2.38 -12.56 -7.60
CA GLU A 65 -3.41 -13.45 -7.08
C GLU A 65 -4.74 -12.72 -6.81
N PHE A 66 -4.67 -11.52 -6.23
CA PHE A 66 -5.83 -10.66 -6.01
C PHE A 66 -6.58 -10.32 -7.30
N PHE A 67 -5.89 -9.95 -8.37
CA PHE A 67 -6.53 -9.70 -9.66
C PHE A 67 -6.99 -10.96 -10.38
N GLN A 68 -6.35 -12.11 -10.14
CA GLN A 68 -6.79 -13.40 -10.69
C GLN A 68 -8.10 -13.92 -10.06
N LEU A 69 -8.57 -13.30 -8.97
CA LEU A 69 -9.92 -13.56 -8.47
C LEU A 69 -10.99 -13.21 -9.47
N ASP A 70 -10.69 -12.35 -10.44
CA ASP A 70 -11.54 -11.99 -11.57
C ASP A 70 -11.73 -13.15 -12.55
N ASN A 71 -12.24 -14.27 -12.02
CA ASN A 71 -12.35 -15.53 -12.72
C ASN A 71 -13.61 -15.63 -13.59
N ASP A 72 -13.49 -16.48 -14.61
CA ASP A 72 -14.47 -16.71 -15.68
C ASP A 72 -15.85 -17.22 -15.21
N ASN A 73 -15.97 -17.70 -13.96
CA ASN A 73 -17.21 -18.27 -13.46
C ASN A 73 -18.30 -17.22 -13.17
N ASN A 74 -17.94 -15.93 -13.10
CA ASN A 74 -18.87 -14.82 -12.83
C ASN A 74 -18.87 -13.77 -13.97
N LYS A 75 -18.81 -14.21 -15.23
CA LYS A 75 -18.86 -13.30 -16.39
C LYS A 75 -20.11 -12.39 -16.33
N GLY A 76 -19.87 -11.08 -16.41
CA GLY A 76 -20.92 -10.04 -16.40
C GLY A 76 -21.18 -9.39 -15.04
N GLU A 77 -20.57 -9.87 -13.95
CA GLU A 77 -20.65 -9.19 -12.66
C GLU A 77 -19.62 -8.07 -12.55
N ARG A 78 -20.08 -6.88 -12.15
CA ARG A 78 -19.19 -5.75 -11.85
C ARG A 78 -18.37 -6.04 -10.59
N ARG A 79 -17.05 -6.05 -10.73
CA ARG A 79 -16.14 -6.12 -9.57
C ARG A 79 -15.49 -4.78 -9.28
N THR A 80 -15.37 -4.47 -8.00
CA THR A 80 -14.60 -3.31 -7.54
C THR A 80 -13.39 -3.82 -6.78
N PHE A 81 -12.22 -3.61 -7.35
CA PHE A 81 -10.94 -3.93 -6.72
C PHE A 81 -10.46 -2.71 -5.96
N LEU A 82 -10.09 -2.90 -4.70
CA LEU A 82 -9.50 -1.85 -3.88
C LEU A 82 -8.16 -2.30 -3.33
N ILE A 83 -7.12 -1.54 -3.63
CA ILE A 83 -5.80 -1.71 -3.02
C ILE A 83 -5.58 -0.55 -2.07
N TYR A 84 -5.34 -0.86 -0.81
CA TYR A 84 -4.85 0.11 0.18
C TYR A 84 -3.39 -0.22 0.47
N TRP A 85 -2.51 0.75 0.26
CA TRP A 85 -1.11 0.68 0.63
C TRP A 85 -0.81 1.70 1.72
N CYS A 86 -0.27 1.21 2.85
CA CYS A 86 0.28 2.02 3.93
C CYS A 86 1.69 1.51 4.20
N GLY A 87 2.68 2.39 4.07
CA GLY A 87 4.09 1.98 4.13
C GLY A 87 5.02 3.06 3.60
N HIS A 88 6.22 2.68 3.16
CA HIS A 88 7.16 3.61 2.56
C HIS A 88 6.87 3.88 1.08
N GLY A 89 7.10 5.12 0.68
CA GLY A 89 6.96 5.61 -0.67
C GLY A 89 8.25 6.30 -1.06
N LEU A 90 8.77 5.95 -2.23
CA LEU A 90 10.12 6.31 -2.63
C LEU A 90 10.16 7.71 -3.26
N HIS A 91 11.16 8.49 -2.85
CA HIS A 91 11.36 9.84 -3.35
C HIS A 91 11.57 9.84 -4.88
N ASN A 92 11.00 10.83 -5.57
CA ASN A 92 10.96 11.00 -7.04
C ASN A 92 10.11 10.01 -7.84
N SER A 93 9.62 8.91 -7.26
CA SER A 93 8.79 7.94 -8.00
C SER A 93 7.41 7.71 -7.38
N GLY A 94 7.29 7.81 -6.05
CA GLY A 94 6.09 7.38 -5.33
C GLY A 94 5.93 5.86 -5.27
N ASN A 95 6.94 5.10 -5.74
CA ASN A 95 6.91 3.63 -5.72
C ASN A 95 6.87 3.10 -4.29
N TRP A 96 6.20 1.97 -4.11
CA TRP A 96 6.01 1.38 -2.79
C TRP A 96 7.28 0.63 -2.40
N GLY A 97 7.99 1.16 -1.40
CA GLY A 97 9.28 0.63 -0.96
C GLY A 97 9.12 -0.44 0.11
N PHE A 98 9.97 -1.47 0.04
CA PHE A 98 10.00 -2.56 1.03
C PHE A 98 11.29 -2.52 1.85
N SER A 99 11.18 -2.83 3.14
CA SER A 99 12.31 -2.77 4.09
C SER A 99 13.44 -3.76 3.78
N TYR A 100 13.13 -4.89 3.12
CA TYR A 100 14.14 -5.85 2.63
C TYR A 100 14.67 -5.54 1.23
N GLY A 101 14.29 -4.38 0.68
CA GLY A 101 14.67 -3.96 -0.66
C GLY A 101 13.66 -4.34 -1.74
N GLY A 102 13.77 -3.64 -2.87
CA GLY A 102 12.81 -3.71 -3.95
C GLY A 102 11.64 -2.74 -3.78
N GLU A 103 10.88 -2.58 -4.85
CA GLU A 103 9.76 -1.66 -4.93
C GLU A 103 8.66 -2.22 -5.84
N ILE A 104 7.41 -1.91 -5.51
CA ILE A 104 6.30 -2.05 -6.46
C ILE A 104 6.16 -0.72 -7.19
N THR A 105 6.25 -0.79 -8.50
CA THR A 105 6.11 0.38 -9.39
C THR A 105 4.66 0.57 -9.82
N CYS A 106 4.33 1.76 -10.32
CA CYS A 106 3.03 2.00 -10.95
C CYS A 106 2.78 1.01 -12.10
N GLN A 107 3.80 0.81 -12.96
CA GLN A 107 3.73 -0.14 -14.07
C GLN A 107 3.49 -1.60 -13.63
N ASP A 108 4.02 -2.02 -12.48
CA ASP A 108 3.74 -3.36 -11.92
C ASP A 108 2.24 -3.54 -11.65
N ILE A 109 1.59 -2.56 -11.01
CA ILE A 109 0.15 -2.60 -10.75
C ILE A 109 -0.65 -2.58 -12.05
N ILE A 110 -0.25 -1.74 -13.01
CA ILE A 110 -0.93 -1.65 -14.31
C ILE A 110 -0.86 -2.97 -15.07
N ASN A 111 0.32 -3.59 -15.09
CA ASN A 111 0.53 -4.88 -15.75
C ASN A 111 -0.33 -5.97 -15.10
N ALA A 112 -0.37 -6.02 -13.77
CA ALA A 112 -1.19 -6.97 -13.03
C ALA A 112 -2.70 -6.72 -13.26
N TRP A 113 -3.13 -5.46 -13.32
CA TRP A 113 -4.52 -5.11 -13.62
C TRP A 113 -4.94 -5.52 -15.04
N ARG A 114 -4.04 -5.36 -16.02
CA ARG A 114 -4.28 -5.74 -17.42
C ARG A 114 -4.16 -7.24 -17.67
N SER A 115 -3.55 -8.00 -16.76
CA SER A 115 -3.37 -9.46 -16.90
C SER A 115 -4.50 -10.29 -16.30
N ARG A 116 -5.52 -9.64 -15.71
CA ARG A 116 -6.69 -10.35 -15.18
C ARG A 116 -7.49 -11.03 -16.31
N PRO A 117 -8.18 -12.15 -16.03
CA PRO A 117 -8.80 -12.98 -17.08
C PRO A 117 -9.80 -12.27 -17.99
N ILE A 118 -10.56 -11.31 -17.46
CA ILE A 118 -11.57 -10.56 -18.23
C ILE A 118 -11.09 -9.18 -18.69
N ALA A 119 -9.78 -8.89 -18.60
CA ALA A 119 -9.22 -7.65 -19.15
C ALA A 119 -9.55 -7.51 -20.63
N ASP A 120 -9.83 -6.27 -21.05
CA ASP A 120 -10.12 -5.89 -22.43
C ASP A 120 -11.36 -6.57 -23.07
N ASN A 121 -12.18 -7.26 -22.28
CA ASN A 121 -13.50 -7.68 -22.73
C ASN A 121 -14.42 -6.44 -22.87
N TYR A 122 -15.16 -6.34 -23.97
CA TYR A 122 -16.03 -5.18 -24.25
C TYR A 122 -17.07 -4.92 -23.14
N ASP A 123 -17.52 -5.99 -22.48
CA ASP A 123 -18.50 -5.93 -21.39
C ASP A 123 -17.86 -5.81 -20.00
N ASP A 124 -16.55 -5.64 -19.92
CA ASP A 124 -15.90 -5.48 -18.63
C ASP A 124 -16.26 -4.12 -18.00
N ILE A 125 -16.99 -4.22 -16.89
CA ILE A 125 -17.45 -3.08 -16.10
C ILE A 125 -16.71 -2.91 -14.78
N SER A 126 -15.65 -3.68 -14.56
CA SER A 126 -14.87 -3.65 -13.32
C SER A 126 -14.12 -2.32 -13.14
N SER A 127 -13.84 -1.99 -11.88
CA SER A 127 -13.13 -0.76 -11.50
C SER A 127 -12.02 -1.05 -10.50
N LEU A 128 -10.94 -0.27 -10.59
CA LEU A 128 -9.80 -0.34 -9.68
C LEU A 128 -9.69 0.96 -8.90
N THR A 129 -9.68 0.88 -7.58
CA THR A 129 -9.35 2.01 -6.69
C THR A 129 -8.06 1.70 -5.96
N ILE A 130 -7.10 2.61 -6.02
CA ILE A 130 -5.85 2.52 -5.27
C ILE A 130 -5.79 3.69 -4.30
N ILE A 131 -5.61 3.39 -3.02
CA ILE A 131 -5.39 4.37 -1.96
C ILE A 131 -3.96 4.18 -1.49
N ALA A 132 -3.12 5.16 -1.76
CA ALA A 132 -1.71 5.16 -1.41
C ALA A 132 -1.46 6.14 -0.26
N ASP A 133 -1.45 5.59 0.95
CA ASP A 133 -1.17 6.29 2.19
C ASP A 133 0.33 6.24 2.50
N THR A 134 1.09 6.97 1.69
CA THR A 134 2.54 6.98 1.76
C THR A 134 3.15 8.27 1.22
N CYS A 135 4.40 8.54 1.61
CA CYS A 135 5.19 9.66 1.09
C CYS A 135 5.31 9.60 -0.42
N TYR A 136 5.29 10.77 -1.05
CA TYR A 136 5.46 10.92 -2.50
C TYR A 136 4.43 10.15 -3.36
N SER A 137 3.32 9.69 -2.77
CA SER A 137 2.29 8.90 -3.47
C SER A 137 1.72 9.61 -4.70
N GLY A 138 1.68 10.94 -4.72
CA GLY A 138 1.30 11.69 -5.91
C GLY A 138 2.19 11.45 -7.15
N GLY A 139 3.33 10.77 -7.03
CA GLY A 139 4.26 10.47 -8.12
C GLY A 139 3.64 9.64 -9.25
N TRP A 140 2.64 8.80 -8.96
CA TRP A 140 1.98 7.96 -9.96
C TRP A 140 0.89 8.68 -10.77
N ILE A 141 0.46 9.88 -10.36
CA ILE A 141 -0.72 10.54 -10.94
C ILE A 141 -0.57 10.76 -12.46
N ASP A 142 0.59 11.27 -12.90
CA ASP A 142 0.79 11.58 -14.31
C ASP A 142 0.98 10.32 -15.16
N GLU A 143 1.65 9.29 -14.62
CA GLU A 143 1.78 7.98 -15.28
C GLU A 143 0.41 7.31 -15.46
N LEU A 144 -0.42 7.27 -14.41
CA LEU A 144 -1.76 6.68 -14.48
C LEU A 144 -2.67 7.42 -15.46
N LYS A 145 -2.57 8.76 -15.54
CA LYS A 145 -3.30 9.56 -16.54
C LYS A 145 -2.88 9.20 -17.97
N GLN A 146 -1.58 9.05 -18.22
CA GLN A 146 -1.06 8.69 -19.54
C GLN A 146 -1.52 7.29 -19.97
N GLN A 147 -1.66 6.37 -19.03
CA GLN A 147 -2.11 5.00 -19.30
C GLN A 147 -3.61 4.89 -19.58
N ASN A 148 -4.39 5.94 -19.25
CA ASN A 148 -5.81 6.08 -19.53
C ASN A 148 -6.63 4.82 -19.19
N ILE A 149 -6.41 4.28 -17.98
CA ILE A 149 -7.05 3.04 -17.54
C ILE A 149 -8.53 3.32 -17.21
N PRO A 150 -9.49 2.65 -17.88
CA PRO A 150 -10.90 2.89 -17.62
C PRO A 150 -11.27 2.56 -16.17
N ARG A 151 -12.10 3.42 -15.57
CA ARG A 151 -12.66 3.23 -14.22
C ARG A 151 -11.59 3.01 -13.14
N LEU A 152 -10.41 3.61 -13.32
CA LEU A 152 -9.38 3.68 -12.30
C LEU A 152 -9.53 4.95 -11.46
N ALA A 153 -9.52 4.79 -10.15
CA ALA A 153 -9.40 5.87 -9.18
C ALA A 153 -8.08 5.73 -8.42
N TYR A 154 -7.40 6.85 -8.22
CA TYR A 154 -6.15 6.92 -7.45
C TYR A 154 -6.25 8.02 -6.41
N GLN A 155 -6.08 7.67 -5.14
CA GLN A 155 -6.04 8.60 -4.03
C GLN A 155 -4.65 8.57 -3.40
N ALA A 156 -3.94 9.69 -3.49
CA ALA A 156 -2.64 9.89 -2.88
C ALA A 156 -2.79 10.65 -1.56
N ALA A 157 -2.11 10.21 -0.51
CA ALA A 157 -2.03 10.95 0.76
C ALA A 157 -1.13 12.19 0.66
N SER A 158 -0.20 12.24 -0.30
CA SER A 158 0.68 13.39 -0.51
C SER A 158 0.94 13.69 -1.98
N ARG A 159 1.51 14.87 -2.27
CA ARG A 159 1.99 15.21 -3.61
C ARG A 159 3.27 14.44 -3.96
N ALA A 160 3.62 14.39 -5.24
CA ALA A 160 4.81 13.70 -5.74
C ALA A 160 6.14 14.15 -5.10
N ASN A 161 6.20 15.39 -4.62
CA ASN A 161 7.38 16.04 -4.06
C ASN A 161 7.24 16.37 -2.57
N GLU A 162 6.21 15.86 -1.90
CA GLU A 162 5.93 16.12 -0.49
C GLU A 162 5.76 14.79 0.26
N PRO A 163 6.33 14.66 1.48
CA PRO A 163 6.08 13.49 2.31
C PRO A 163 4.64 13.50 2.83
N ALA A 164 4.12 12.32 3.14
CA ALA A 164 2.92 12.15 3.94
C ALA A 164 3.32 12.17 5.42
N TYR A 165 2.45 12.69 6.29
CA TYR A 165 2.73 12.82 7.71
C TYR A 165 1.74 11.98 8.51
N VAL A 166 2.25 11.26 9.49
CA VAL A 166 1.44 10.67 10.55
C VAL A 166 1.57 11.56 11.78
N VAL A 167 0.45 11.92 12.38
CA VAL A 167 0.43 12.67 13.64
C VAL A 167 0.55 11.67 14.78
N ASP A 168 1.65 11.76 15.53
CA ASP A 168 1.74 11.13 16.85
C ASP A 168 1.01 12.03 17.86
N ASP A 169 -0.21 11.65 18.19
CA ASP A 169 -1.03 12.34 19.18
C ASP A 169 -0.76 11.86 20.63
N GLY A 170 0.22 10.95 20.82
CA GLY A 170 0.56 10.34 22.10
C GLY A 170 -0.51 9.41 22.66
N ASN A 171 -1.60 9.15 21.93
CA ASN A 171 -2.76 8.38 22.35
C ASN A 171 -2.86 7.03 21.61
N ILE A 172 -1.74 6.41 21.25
CA ILE A 172 -1.76 5.03 20.74
C ILE A 172 -2.31 4.14 21.86
N PRO A 173 -3.51 3.53 21.72
CA PRO A 173 -4.11 2.71 22.75
C PRO A 173 -3.15 1.61 23.18
N ARG A 174 -2.97 1.40 24.49
CA ARG A 174 -2.10 0.32 25.02
C ARG A 174 -2.49 -1.08 24.50
N SER A 175 -3.74 -1.27 24.08
CA SER A 175 -4.21 -2.51 23.44
C SER A 175 -3.63 -2.77 22.05
N LEU A 176 -3.01 -1.76 21.41
CA LEU A 176 -2.25 -1.91 20.17
C LEU A 176 -0.73 -2.02 20.43
N LEU A 177 -0.28 -1.82 21.66
CA LEU A 177 1.13 -1.84 22.10
C LEU A 177 1.51 -3.15 22.83
N MET A 178 0.65 -4.18 22.82
CA MET A 178 0.84 -5.46 23.52
C MET A 178 0.69 -6.66 22.59
#